data_AF-A0A7Y2IJN5-F1
#
_entry.id   AF-A0A7Y2IJN5-F1
#
_cell.length_a   1.000
_cell.length_b   1.000
_cell.length_c   1.000
_cell.angle_alpha   90.00
_cell.angle_beta   90.00
_cell.angle_gamma   90.00
#
_symmetry.space_group_name_H-M   'P 1'
#
loop_
_entity.id
_entity.type
_entity.pdbx_description
1 polymer ?
#
loop_
_entity_poly.entity_id
_entity_poly.type
_entity_poly.pdbx_seq_one_letter_code
_entity_poly.pdbx_strand_id
1 'polypeptide(L)'
;MITIKTSEDFAKMEVAGRAVAAVHQAIRDAVAPGVTTSDLDEISAAILRDHGCTPSFLGYHGFPATICASPNSAIVHGIPDNYRLVEGDIISIDAGAIYEGWHGDAAFTMAVGQVPDVVQRLLDATEQAMWAGIEQAVAGKRLGDVGHAIEQIGNAAGFGVVREYIGHGIGRQM
;
A
#
# COMPACT_ATOMS: atom_id res chain seq x y z
N MET A 1 -3.15 23.38 -0.07
CA MET A 1 -2.02 23.98 0.66
C MET A 1 -1.28 22.84 1.35
N ILE A 2 0.05 22.77 1.26
CA ILE A 2 0.83 21.68 1.88
C ILE A 2 1.10 22.05 3.34
N THR A 3 0.84 21.13 4.27
CA THR A 3 1.10 21.33 5.70
C THR A 3 2.56 21.01 6.03
N ILE A 4 3.28 21.98 6.59
CA ILE A 4 4.60 21.76 7.19
C ILE A 4 4.40 21.13 8.57
N LYS A 5 4.91 19.92 8.74
CA LYS A 5 4.76 19.12 9.96
C LYS A 5 5.85 19.44 10.97
N THR A 6 5.49 19.40 12.24
CA THR A 6 6.42 19.52 13.37
C THR A 6 7.02 18.15 13.73
N SER A 7 8.05 18.13 14.57
CA SER A 7 8.62 16.88 15.09
C SER A 7 7.60 16.06 15.90
N GLU A 8 6.66 16.71 16.59
CA GLU A 8 5.58 16.03 17.32
C GLU A 8 4.60 15.35 16.35
N ASP A 9 4.27 16.02 15.25
CA ASP A 9 3.42 15.46 14.20
C ASP A 9 4.07 14.22 13.58
N PHE A 10 5.39 14.29 13.30
CA PHE A 10 6.15 13.15 12.79
C PHE A 10 6.22 11.99 13.78
N ALA A 11 6.35 12.26 15.08
CA ALA A 11 6.36 11.20 16.09
C ALA A 11 5.04 10.42 16.10
N LYS A 12 3.90 11.10 15.93
CA LYS A 12 2.57 10.45 15.84
C LYS A 12 2.42 9.65 14.54
N MET A 13 2.88 10.21 13.42
CA MET A 13 2.90 9.50 12.14
C MET A 13 3.84 8.28 12.15
N GLU A 14 4.93 8.32 12.92
CA GLU A 14 5.82 7.17 13.08
C GLU A 14 5.11 6.01 13.80
N VAL A 15 4.29 6.29 14.82
CA VAL A 15 3.48 5.26 15.49
C VAL A 15 2.48 4.64 14.51
N ALA A 16 1.75 5.47 13.76
CA ALA A 16 0.82 4.98 12.73
C ALA A 16 1.55 4.15 11.64
N GLY A 17 2.71 4.62 11.17
CA GLY A 17 3.53 3.90 10.19
C GLY A 17 4.08 2.58 10.71
N ARG A 18 4.45 2.48 11.99
CA ARG A 18 4.84 1.21 12.62
C ARG A 18 3.68 0.21 12.69
N ALA A 19 2.46 0.68 12.95
CA ALA A 19 1.28 -0.17 12.90
C ALA A 19 1.02 -0.70 11.48
N VAL A 20 1.11 0.16 10.46
CA VAL A 20 1.02 -0.26 9.03
C VAL A 20 2.10 -1.29 8.69
N ALA A 21 3.35 -1.08 9.11
CA ALA A 21 4.43 -2.03 8.88
C ALA A 21 4.17 -3.39 9.57
N ALA A 22 3.60 -3.38 10.77
CA ALA A 22 3.22 -4.61 11.47
C ALA A 22 2.09 -5.35 10.76
N VAL A 23 1.08 -4.62 10.24
CA VAL A 23 0.01 -5.19 9.40
C VAL A 23 0.61 -5.85 8.16
N HIS A 24 1.49 -5.15 7.43
CA HIS A 24 2.14 -5.68 6.24
C HIS A 24 2.95 -6.94 6.54
N GLN A 25 3.73 -6.96 7.62
CA GLN A 25 4.52 -8.14 7.97
C GLN A 25 3.62 -9.34 8.25
N ALA A 26 2.59 -9.18 9.08
CA ALA A 26 1.69 -10.26 9.42
C ALA A 26 0.90 -10.78 8.20
N ILE A 27 0.47 -9.88 7.30
CA ILE A 27 -0.20 -10.28 6.07
C ILE A 27 0.76 -11.04 5.15
N ARG A 28 2.02 -10.62 5.01
CA ARG A 28 3.03 -11.37 4.23
C ARG A 28 3.22 -12.79 4.77
N ASP A 29 3.21 -12.95 6.10
CA ASP A 29 3.35 -14.26 6.74
C ASP A 29 2.09 -15.13 6.58
N ALA A 30 0.92 -14.51 6.40
CA ALA A 30 -0.36 -15.18 6.25
C ALA A 30 -0.72 -15.52 4.79
N VAL A 31 -0.23 -14.77 3.80
CA VAL A 31 -0.56 -14.97 2.39
C VAL A 31 -0.14 -16.37 1.93
N ALA A 32 -1.13 -17.19 1.58
CA ALA A 32 -0.95 -18.53 1.05
C ALA A 32 -2.17 -18.95 0.21
N PRO A 33 -2.03 -19.93 -0.70
CA PRO A 33 -3.18 -20.53 -1.37
C PRO A 33 -4.21 -21.02 -0.35
N GLY A 34 -5.47 -20.65 -0.55
CA GLY A 34 -6.55 -21.00 0.34
C GLY A 34 -6.95 -19.90 1.33
N VAL A 35 -6.14 -18.87 1.54
CA VAL A 35 -6.50 -17.71 2.39
C VAL A 35 -7.43 -16.78 1.62
N THR A 36 -8.45 -16.24 2.29
CA THR A 36 -9.35 -15.25 1.69
C THR A 36 -8.88 -13.83 1.94
N THR A 37 -9.28 -12.87 1.10
CA THR A 37 -8.98 -11.46 1.33
C THR A 37 -9.65 -10.93 2.61
N SER A 38 -10.79 -11.47 3.01
CA SER A 38 -11.41 -11.20 4.33
C SER A 38 -10.55 -11.66 5.50
N ASP A 39 -9.90 -12.83 5.41
CA ASP A 39 -9.00 -13.30 6.48
C ASP A 39 -7.84 -12.31 6.69
N LEU A 40 -7.33 -11.69 5.62
CA LEU A 40 -6.27 -10.68 5.68
C LEU A 40 -6.76 -9.36 6.31
N ASP A 41 -8.02 -8.99 6.07
CA ASP A 41 -8.64 -7.81 6.69
C ASP A 41 -8.81 -8.00 8.21
N GLU A 42 -9.19 -9.21 8.65
CA GLU A 42 -9.29 -9.54 10.08
C GLU A 42 -7.93 -9.43 10.79
N ILE A 43 -6.83 -9.86 10.13
CA ILE A 43 -5.46 -9.69 10.64
C ILE A 43 -5.14 -8.21 10.83
N SER A 44 -5.44 -7.38 9.82
CA SER A 44 -5.23 -5.93 9.91
C SER A 44 -6.01 -5.32 11.08
N ALA A 45 -7.31 -5.61 11.19
CA ALA A 45 -8.17 -5.09 12.24
C ALA A 45 -7.63 -5.41 13.66
N ALA A 46 -7.14 -6.64 13.86
CA ALA A 46 -6.53 -7.05 15.13
C ALA A 46 -5.26 -6.26 15.45
N ILE A 47 -4.34 -6.15 14.48
CA ILE A 47 -3.03 -5.49 14.67
C ILE A 47 -3.20 -4.00 14.92
N LEU A 48 -4.06 -3.33 14.15
CA LEU A 48 -4.32 -1.90 14.33
C LEU A 48 -4.84 -1.61 15.74
N ARG A 49 -5.80 -2.42 16.22
CA ARG A 49 -6.32 -2.32 17.59
C ARG A 49 -5.21 -2.51 18.63
N ASP A 50 -4.35 -3.50 18.45
CA ASP A 50 -3.27 -3.82 19.41
C ASP A 50 -2.20 -2.72 19.45
N HIS A 51 -2.04 -1.94 18.38
CA HIS A 51 -1.17 -0.76 18.31
C HIS A 51 -1.86 0.54 18.78
N GLY A 52 -3.12 0.48 19.21
CA GLY A 52 -3.88 1.68 19.61
C GLY A 52 -4.23 2.59 18.42
N CYS A 53 -4.29 2.04 17.21
CA CYS A 53 -4.66 2.75 15.99
C CYS A 53 -6.08 2.42 15.55
N THR A 54 -6.69 3.33 14.79
CA THR A 54 -7.92 3.04 14.03
C THR A 54 -7.61 2.92 12.54
N PRO A 55 -8.33 2.08 11.76
CA PRO A 55 -8.12 1.97 10.32
C PRO A 55 -8.46 3.27 9.59
N SER A 56 -7.61 3.68 8.64
CA SER A 56 -7.85 4.87 7.81
C SER A 56 -9.03 4.69 6.86
N PHE A 57 -9.22 3.47 6.35
CA PHE A 57 -10.13 3.22 5.23
C PHE A 57 -11.55 2.85 5.67
N LEU A 58 -11.72 2.28 6.87
CA LEU A 58 -13.02 1.85 7.35
C LEU A 58 -13.97 3.05 7.49
N GLY A 59 -15.04 3.05 6.70
CA GLY A 59 -16.04 4.12 6.63
C GLY A 59 -15.65 5.29 5.73
N TYR A 60 -14.41 5.35 5.22
CA TYR A 60 -13.97 6.43 4.32
C TYR A 60 -14.74 6.37 3.00
N HIS A 61 -15.57 7.38 2.73
CA HIS A 61 -16.53 7.38 1.62
C HIS A 61 -17.40 6.10 1.52
N GLY A 62 -17.68 5.47 2.66
CA GLY A 62 -18.47 4.24 2.74
C GLY A 62 -17.69 2.94 2.45
N PHE A 63 -16.36 3.00 2.36
CA PHE A 63 -15.52 1.81 2.22
C PHE A 63 -15.67 0.89 3.45
N PRO A 64 -15.91 -0.43 3.27
CA PRO A 64 -16.42 -1.27 4.36
C PRO A 64 -15.37 -2.04 5.16
N ALA A 65 -14.08 -1.95 4.80
CA ALA A 65 -13.01 -2.77 5.36
C ALA A 65 -11.84 -1.94 5.90
N THR A 66 -10.88 -2.59 6.55
CA THR A 66 -9.71 -1.94 7.17
C THR A 66 -8.53 -1.79 6.22
N ILE A 67 -8.39 -2.69 5.24
CA ILE A 67 -7.39 -2.65 4.17
C ILE A 67 -8.05 -2.67 2.79
N CYS A 68 -7.30 -2.30 1.76
CA CYS A 68 -7.63 -2.71 0.40
C CYS A 68 -6.83 -3.97 0.04
N ALA A 69 -7.52 -4.97 -0.53
CA ALA A 69 -6.92 -6.21 -1.01
C ALA A 69 -7.26 -6.38 -2.49
N SER A 70 -6.27 -6.15 -3.36
CA SER A 70 -6.47 -6.05 -4.81
C SER A 70 -5.73 -7.18 -5.54
N PRO A 71 -6.40 -8.31 -5.83
CA PRO A 71 -5.78 -9.43 -6.53
C PRO A 71 -5.68 -9.17 -8.04
N ASN A 72 -4.56 -9.60 -8.63
CA ASN A 72 -4.37 -9.72 -10.07
C ASN A 72 -4.66 -8.42 -10.86
N SER A 73 -5.77 -8.37 -11.59
CA SER A 73 -6.15 -7.22 -12.43
C SER A 73 -6.79 -6.07 -11.65
N ALA A 74 -7.10 -6.25 -10.37
CA ALA A 74 -7.57 -5.17 -9.52
C ALA A 74 -6.41 -4.20 -9.27
N ILE A 75 -6.53 -2.98 -9.80
CA ILE A 75 -5.44 -1.98 -9.78
C ILE A 75 -5.19 -1.48 -8.34
N VAL A 76 -6.24 -0.96 -7.70
CA VAL A 76 -6.24 -0.43 -6.32
C VAL A 76 -7.66 -0.56 -5.74
N HIS A 77 -7.80 -0.35 -4.43
CA HIS A 77 -9.09 -0.27 -3.73
C HIS A 77 -9.99 -1.52 -3.83
N GLY A 78 -9.39 -2.70 -4.01
CA GLY A 78 -10.12 -3.96 -3.89
C GLY A 78 -10.71 -4.10 -2.49
N ILE A 79 -12.02 -4.38 -2.42
CA ILE A 79 -12.72 -4.59 -1.16
C ILE A 79 -12.50 -6.05 -0.73
N PRO A 80 -11.96 -6.30 0.48
CA PRO A 80 -11.89 -7.64 1.06
C PRO A 80 -13.23 -8.38 1.02
N ASP A 81 -13.21 -9.63 0.57
CA ASP A 81 -14.38 -10.48 0.38
C ASP A 81 -13.99 -11.97 0.49
N ASN A 82 -14.82 -12.86 -0.05
CA ASN A 82 -14.58 -14.31 -0.01
C ASN A 82 -13.65 -14.81 -1.13
N TYR A 83 -13.01 -13.92 -1.89
CA TYR A 83 -12.02 -14.30 -2.88
C TYR A 83 -10.89 -15.07 -2.21
N ARG A 84 -10.70 -16.32 -2.64
CA ARG A 84 -9.71 -17.23 -2.09
C ARG A 84 -8.47 -17.20 -2.98
N LEU A 85 -7.35 -16.78 -2.41
CA LEU A 85 -6.06 -16.76 -3.09
C LEU A 85 -5.71 -18.16 -3.59
N VAL A 86 -5.14 -18.24 -4.78
CA VAL A 86 -4.64 -19.48 -5.38
C VAL A 86 -3.18 -19.34 -5.79
N GLU A 87 -2.53 -20.48 -5.98
CA GLU A 87 -1.17 -20.52 -6.53
C GLU A 87 -1.10 -19.76 -7.86
N GLY A 88 -0.14 -18.83 -7.97
CA GLY A 88 0.05 -18.01 -9.16
C GLY A 88 -0.68 -16.67 -9.16
N ASP A 89 -1.47 -16.37 -8.12
CA ASP A 89 -2.00 -15.02 -7.93
C ASP A 89 -0.89 -14.02 -7.56
N ILE A 90 -1.14 -12.74 -7.81
CA ILE A 90 -0.50 -11.65 -7.07
C ILE A 90 -1.56 -10.88 -6.29
N ILE A 91 -1.18 -10.35 -5.14
CA ILE A 91 -2.06 -9.58 -4.27
C ILE A 91 -1.37 -8.29 -3.85
N SER A 92 -2.02 -7.16 -4.12
CA SER A 92 -1.66 -5.86 -3.55
C SER A 92 -2.45 -5.62 -2.27
N ILE A 93 -1.74 -5.22 -1.23
CA ILE A 93 -2.29 -4.91 0.10
C ILE A 93 -1.94 -3.46 0.39
N ASP A 94 -2.97 -2.67 0.62
CA ASP A 94 -2.89 -1.27 1.03
C ASP A 94 -3.46 -1.15 2.44
N ALA A 95 -2.69 -0.58 3.36
CA ALA A 95 -3.07 -0.45 4.76
C ALA A 95 -2.81 0.96 5.28
N GLY A 96 -3.84 1.53 5.90
CA GLY A 96 -3.77 2.83 6.55
C GLY A 96 -4.14 2.77 8.03
N ALA A 97 -3.39 3.47 8.86
CA ALA A 97 -3.59 3.56 10.29
C ALA A 97 -3.70 5.02 10.75
N ILE A 98 -4.52 5.28 11.77
CA ILE A 98 -4.64 6.58 12.43
C ILE A 98 -4.20 6.43 13.88
N TYR A 99 -3.20 7.22 14.29
CA TYR A 99 -2.76 7.36 15.68
C TYR A 99 -2.90 8.82 16.11
N GLU A 100 -3.70 9.10 17.14
CA GLU A 100 -3.95 10.48 17.64
C GLU A 100 -4.30 11.49 16.52
N GLY A 101 -5.09 11.05 15.53
CA GLY A 101 -5.51 11.89 14.39
C GLY A 101 -4.45 12.07 13.30
N TRP A 102 -3.35 11.32 13.32
CA TRP A 102 -2.32 11.31 12.29
C TRP A 102 -2.27 9.98 11.56
N HIS A 103 -2.25 10.05 10.24
CA HIS A 103 -2.29 8.90 9.37
C HIS A 103 -0.88 8.39 9.03
N GLY A 104 -0.76 7.07 8.95
CA GLY A 104 0.28 6.34 8.21
C GLY A 104 -0.39 5.52 7.12
N ASP A 105 0.31 5.34 5.99
CA ASP A 105 -0.22 4.71 4.79
C ASP A 105 0.93 4.14 3.97
N ALA A 106 0.79 2.89 3.54
CA ALA A 106 1.69 2.23 2.63
C ALA A 106 0.97 1.04 1.99
N ALA A 107 1.48 0.62 0.83
CA ALA A 107 1.04 -0.59 0.18
C ALA A 107 2.24 -1.46 -0.24
N PHE A 108 1.98 -2.73 -0.50
CA PHE A 108 2.91 -3.63 -1.17
C PHE A 108 2.18 -4.65 -2.04
N THR A 109 2.89 -5.22 -3.00
CA THR A 109 2.40 -6.35 -3.79
C THR A 109 3.29 -7.57 -3.59
N MET A 110 2.71 -8.76 -3.52
CA MET A 110 3.47 -10.01 -3.49
C MET A 110 2.80 -11.12 -4.32
N ALA A 111 3.62 -12.11 -4.70
CA ALA A 111 3.15 -13.35 -5.29
C ALA A 111 2.55 -14.31 -4.25
N VAL A 112 1.54 -15.06 -4.66
CA VAL A 112 0.99 -16.20 -3.92
C VAL A 112 1.61 -17.47 -4.50
N GLY A 113 2.61 -18.00 -3.80
CA GLY A 113 3.40 -19.12 -4.30
C GLY A 113 4.27 -18.73 -5.50
N GLN A 114 4.34 -19.59 -6.51
CA GLN A 114 5.08 -19.37 -7.75
C GLN A 114 4.22 -18.68 -8.80
N VAL A 115 4.79 -17.64 -9.44
CA VAL A 115 4.13 -16.88 -10.51
C VAL A 115 4.92 -17.01 -11.82
N PRO A 116 4.30 -16.80 -13.00
CA PRO A 116 5.01 -16.75 -14.27
C PRO A 116 6.10 -15.65 -14.30
N ASP A 117 7.18 -15.85 -15.05
CA ASP A 117 8.30 -14.90 -15.15
C ASP A 117 7.87 -13.46 -15.51
N VAL A 118 6.84 -13.32 -16.36
CA VAL A 118 6.31 -12.00 -16.74
C VAL A 118 5.67 -11.27 -15.55
N VAL A 119 5.07 -12.02 -14.62
CA VAL A 119 4.46 -11.49 -13.39
C VAL A 119 5.54 -11.13 -12.39
N GLN A 120 6.58 -11.97 -12.23
CA GLN A 120 7.72 -11.61 -11.38
C GLN A 120 8.40 -10.34 -11.91
N ARG A 121 8.58 -10.22 -13.23
CA ARG A 121 9.14 -9.00 -13.86
C ARG A 121 8.27 -7.76 -13.60
N LEU A 122 6.95 -7.91 -13.53
CA LEU A 122 6.05 -6.82 -13.17
C LEU A 122 6.30 -6.36 -11.72
N LEU A 123 6.34 -7.30 -10.77
CA LEU A 123 6.62 -7.00 -9.36
C LEU A 123 7.97 -6.29 -9.19
N ASP A 124 9.02 -6.85 -9.79
CA ASP A 124 10.37 -6.30 -9.70
C ASP A 124 10.45 -4.88 -10.31
N ALA A 125 9.84 -4.68 -11.48
CA ALA A 125 9.84 -3.37 -12.14
C ALA A 125 9.04 -2.32 -11.34
N THR A 126 7.91 -2.69 -10.75
CA THR A 126 7.11 -1.79 -9.91
C THR A 126 7.86 -1.42 -8.62
N GLU A 127 8.53 -2.36 -7.96
CA GLU A 127 9.34 -2.07 -6.78
C GLU A 127 10.54 -1.17 -7.12
N GLN A 128 11.25 -1.46 -8.21
CA GLN A 128 12.35 -0.60 -8.68
C GLN A 128 11.86 0.81 -9.01
N ALA A 129 10.71 0.94 -9.66
CA ALA A 129 10.11 2.23 -9.99
C ALA A 129 9.76 3.03 -8.72
N MET A 130 9.17 2.36 -7.71
CA MET A 130 8.87 2.98 -6.42
C MET A 130 10.13 3.57 -5.76
N TRP A 131 11.21 2.77 -5.67
CA TRP A 131 12.47 3.24 -5.07
C TRP A 131 13.09 4.40 -5.85
N ALA A 132 13.12 4.33 -7.18
CA ALA A 132 13.63 5.43 -8.01
C ALA A 132 12.81 6.71 -7.84
N GLY A 133 11.49 6.60 -7.67
CA GLY A 133 10.61 7.71 -7.34
C GLY A 133 10.91 8.33 -5.97
N ILE A 134 11.10 7.49 -4.95
CA ILE A 134 11.45 7.93 -3.58
C ILE A 134 12.78 8.70 -3.58
N GLU A 135 13.78 8.27 -4.35
CA GLU A 135 15.06 8.97 -4.47
C GLU A 135 14.93 10.40 -5.05
N GLN A 136 13.86 10.68 -5.81
CA GLN A 136 13.60 12.02 -6.33
C GLN A 136 12.87 12.92 -5.31
N ALA A 137 12.37 12.39 -4.20
CA ALA A 137 11.60 13.12 -3.18
C ALA A 137 12.50 13.94 -2.22
N VAL A 138 13.36 14.79 -2.79
CA VAL A 138 14.31 15.64 -2.06
C VAL A 138 14.04 17.13 -2.29
N ALA A 139 14.55 17.98 -1.40
CA ALA A 139 14.36 19.43 -1.48
C ALA A 139 14.85 19.99 -2.83
N GLY A 140 14.02 20.85 -3.45
CA GLY A 140 14.32 21.49 -4.74
C GLY A 140 13.81 20.73 -5.97
N LYS A 141 13.36 19.47 -5.84
CA LYS A 141 12.71 18.69 -6.89
C LYS A 141 11.20 18.99 -6.98
N ARG A 142 10.58 18.53 -8.06
CA ARG A 142 9.13 18.62 -8.32
C ARG A 142 8.51 17.23 -8.38
N LEU A 143 7.20 17.14 -8.15
CA LEU A 143 6.46 15.87 -8.29
C LEU A 143 6.57 15.25 -9.71
N GLY A 144 6.76 16.10 -10.73
CA GLY A 144 7.05 15.63 -12.09
C GLY A 144 8.36 14.84 -12.21
N ASP A 145 9.37 15.13 -11.38
CA ASP A 145 10.63 14.38 -11.37
C ASP A 145 10.41 12.95 -10.82
N VAL A 146 9.57 12.80 -9.80
CA VAL A 146 9.15 11.51 -9.23
C VAL A 146 8.42 10.68 -10.29
N GLY A 147 7.40 11.28 -10.94
CA GLY A 147 6.63 10.62 -11.99
C GLY A 147 7.48 10.22 -13.19
N HIS A 148 8.43 11.08 -13.59
CA HIS A 148 9.36 10.78 -14.68
C HIS A 148 10.25 9.58 -14.35
N ALA A 149 10.83 9.51 -13.14
CA ALA A 149 11.68 8.39 -12.73
C ALA A 149 10.91 7.05 -12.75
N ILE A 150 9.69 7.03 -12.22
CA ILE A 150 8.80 5.86 -12.23
C ILE A 150 8.49 5.43 -13.68
N GLU A 151 8.09 6.38 -14.52
CA GLU A 151 7.67 6.12 -15.90
C GLU A 151 8.81 5.60 -16.78
N GLN A 152 10.04 6.06 -16.58
CA GLN A 152 11.21 5.54 -17.31
C GLN A 152 11.41 4.03 -17.05
N ILE A 153 11.30 3.59 -15.79
CA ILE A 153 11.46 2.17 -15.43
C ILE A 153 10.31 1.33 -15.97
N GLY A 154 9.07 1.79 -15.78
CA GLY A 154 7.89 1.09 -16.29
C GLY A 154 7.96 0.87 -17.80
N ASN A 155 8.22 1.94 -18.56
CA ASN A 155 8.32 1.86 -20.02
C ASN A 155 9.49 0.97 -20.48
N ALA A 156 10.65 1.07 -19.83
CA ALA A 156 11.82 0.23 -20.17
C ALA A 156 11.56 -1.26 -19.92
N ALA A 157 10.74 -1.60 -18.92
CA ALA A 157 10.32 -2.97 -18.62
C ALA A 157 9.16 -3.47 -19.51
N GLY A 158 8.61 -2.61 -20.39
CA GLY A 158 7.49 -2.93 -21.27
C GLY A 158 6.11 -2.86 -20.59
N PHE A 159 6.01 -2.16 -19.46
CA PHE A 159 4.77 -1.93 -18.73
C PHE A 159 4.32 -0.46 -18.84
N GLY A 160 3.03 -0.22 -18.60
CA GLY A 160 2.44 1.12 -18.56
C GLY A 160 2.26 1.65 -17.13
N VAL A 161 1.98 2.95 -17.00
CA VAL A 161 1.66 3.61 -15.73
C VAL A 161 0.19 4.03 -15.75
N VAL A 162 -0.56 3.63 -14.70
CA VAL A 162 -1.96 4.04 -14.48
C VAL A 162 -2.04 5.56 -14.31
N ARG A 163 -3.04 6.22 -14.91
CA ARG A 163 -3.12 7.70 -14.93
C ARG A 163 -4.23 8.26 -14.05
N GLU A 164 -5.21 7.43 -13.73
CA GLU A 164 -6.41 7.77 -13.00
C GLU A 164 -6.18 7.86 -11.49
N TYR A 165 -5.10 7.25 -10.99
CA TYR A 165 -4.69 7.27 -9.59
C TYR A 165 -3.30 7.88 -9.45
N ILE A 166 -3.09 8.62 -8.37
CA ILE A 166 -1.85 9.31 -8.05
C ILE A 166 -1.54 9.17 -6.55
N GLY A 167 -0.29 9.43 -6.17
CA GLY A 167 0.03 9.64 -4.75
C GLY A 167 -0.58 10.93 -4.21
N HIS A 168 -0.69 11.03 -2.90
CA HIS A 168 -1.27 12.17 -2.19
C HIS A 168 -0.39 12.60 -1.00
N GLY A 169 -0.57 13.84 -0.55
CA GLY A 169 -0.01 14.27 0.71
C GLY A 169 -0.79 13.66 1.87
N ILE A 170 -0.10 13.15 2.89
CA ILE A 170 -0.73 12.53 4.06
C ILE A 170 -0.40 13.30 5.35
N GLY A 171 -1.29 13.24 6.33
CA GLY A 171 -1.13 13.93 7.62
C GLY A 171 -2.33 13.70 8.53
N ARG A 172 -3.16 14.74 8.73
CA ARG A 172 -4.42 14.63 9.49
C ARG A 172 -5.63 14.18 8.66
N GLN A 173 -5.44 14.01 7.36
CA GLN A 173 -6.50 13.70 6.42
C GLN A 173 -5.98 12.69 5.41
N MET A 174 -6.95 11.89 4.92
CA MET A 174 -6.80 10.97 3.80
C MET A 174 -7.23 11.62 2.49
#